data_AF-A0A4Z2FZ88-F1
#
_entry.id   AF-A0A4Z2FZ88-F1
#
_cell.length_a   1.000
_cell.length_b   1.000
_cell.length_c   1.000
_cell.angle_alpha   90.00
_cell.angle_beta   90.00
_cell.angle_gamma   90.00
#
_symmetry.space_group_name_H-M   'P 1'
#
loop_
_entity.id
_entity.type
_entity.pdbx_description
1 polymer ?
#
loop_
_entity_poly.entity_id
_entity_poly.type
_entity_poly.pdbx_seq_one_letter_code
_entity_poly.pdbx_strand_id
1 'polypeptide(L)'
;MSSVTTLCVNKNRISNLPLFVEEIRRKFPNLKILSMMNNEAAPSYFNGGSLTQYEDYRQYVISQIPCLEILDDTEVLEKERVQARKTYRLQQSRRGSRRRREDLSKKHTTHLQKKTNTVSRQ
;
A
#
# COMPACT_ATOMS: atom_id res chain seq x y z
N MET A 1 7.02 -16.98 -4.30
CA MET A 1 6.08 -16.07 -4.99
C MET A 1 4.81 -16.01 -4.16
N SER A 2 4.24 -14.84 -3.93
CA SER A 2 2.99 -14.73 -3.16
C SER A 2 1.82 -15.20 -4.02
N SER A 3 1.14 -16.27 -3.61
CA SER A 3 0.04 -16.90 -4.34
C SER A 3 -1.35 -16.40 -3.93
N VAL A 4 -1.42 -15.49 -2.95
CA VAL A 4 -2.70 -15.01 -2.42
C VAL A 4 -3.39 -14.10 -3.45
N THR A 5 -4.56 -14.53 -3.90
CA THR A 5 -5.43 -13.79 -4.82
C THR A 5 -6.69 -13.25 -4.13
N THR A 6 -7.06 -13.80 -2.97
CA THR A 6 -8.26 -13.44 -2.23
C THR A 6 -7.90 -13.12 -0.78
N LEU A 7 -8.38 -11.98 -0.28
CA LEU A 7 -8.21 -11.56 1.10
C LEU A 7 -9.53 -11.05 1.66
N CYS A 8 -10.01 -11.67 2.73
CA CYS A 8 -11.17 -11.21 3.50
C CYS A 8 -10.71 -10.81 4.90
N VAL A 9 -10.93 -9.55 5.27
CA VAL A 9 -10.52 -8.96 6.55
C VAL A 9 -11.68 -8.19 7.20
N ASN A 10 -12.90 -8.68 7.01
CA ASN A 10 -14.11 -8.07 7.56
C ASN A 10 -14.05 -8.02 9.09
N LYS A 11 -14.59 -6.93 9.69
CA LYS A 11 -14.73 -6.79 11.15
C LYS A 11 -13.42 -6.85 11.95
N ASN A 12 -12.31 -6.38 11.37
CA ASN A 12 -10.99 -6.39 12.04
C ASN A 12 -10.58 -5.03 12.64
N ARG A 13 -11.50 -4.06 12.71
CA ARG A 13 -11.24 -2.70 13.26
C ARG A 13 -10.05 -1.99 12.57
N ILE A 14 -9.87 -2.24 11.28
CA ILE A 14 -8.89 -1.50 10.48
C ILE A 14 -9.38 -0.06 10.38
N SER A 15 -8.54 0.90 10.77
CA SER A 15 -8.88 2.34 10.78
C SER A 15 -8.00 3.18 9.85
N ASN A 16 -6.80 2.72 9.52
CA ASN A 16 -5.88 3.42 8.61
C ASN A 16 -5.89 2.78 7.21
N LEU A 17 -6.79 3.26 6.35
CA LEU A 17 -6.96 2.72 4.99
C LEU A 17 -5.68 2.85 4.13
N PRO A 18 -5.01 4.02 4.04
CA PRO A 18 -3.85 4.15 3.17
C PRO A 18 -2.70 3.19 3.52
N LEU A 19 -2.38 3.06 4.81
CA LEU A 19 -1.33 2.17 5.27
C LEU A 19 -1.68 0.70 5.01
N PHE A 20 -2.92 0.30 5.29
CA PHE A 20 -3.38 -1.07 5.06
C PHE A 20 -3.32 -1.45 3.58
N VAL A 21 -3.88 -0.60 2.71
CA VAL A 21 -3.92 -0.81 1.26
C VAL A 21 -2.51 -0.87 0.66
N GLU A 22 -1.59 -0.01 1.11
CA GLU A 22 -0.18 -0.07 0.68
C GLU A 22 0.46 -1.41 1.04
N GLU A 23 0.28 -1.88 2.27
CA GLU A 23 0.89 -3.11 2.75
C GLU A 23 0.34 -4.36 2.05
N ILE A 24 -0.98 -4.46 1.84
CA ILE A 24 -1.56 -5.61 1.13
C ILE A 24 -1.13 -5.64 -0.34
N ARG A 25 -1.09 -4.48 -1.01
CA ARG A 25 -0.63 -4.38 -2.40
C ARG A 25 0.82 -4.83 -2.55
N ARG A 26 1.67 -4.52 -1.56
CA ARG A 26 3.08 -4.89 -1.54
C ARG A 26 3.28 -6.38 -1.25
N LYS A 27 2.51 -6.96 -0.32
CA LYS A 27 2.63 -8.37 0.11
C LYS A 27 1.91 -9.34 -0.83
N PHE A 28 0.84 -8.88 -1.48
CA PHE A 28 -0.06 -9.66 -2.34
C PHE A 28 -0.19 -8.96 -3.70
N PRO A 29 0.88 -8.97 -4.53
CA PRO A 29 0.88 -8.27 -5.83
C PRO A 29 -0.13 -8.83 -6.84
N ASN A 30 -0.66 -10.05 -6.62
CA ASN A 30 -1.64 -10.71 -7.47
C ASN A 30 -3.06 -10.72 -6.84
N LEU A 31 -3.32 -9.82 -5.88
CA LEU A 31 -4.63 -9.75 -5.22
C LEU A 31 -5.71 -9.33 -6.21
N LYS A 32 -6.76 -10.15 -6.31
CA LYS A 32 -7.92 -9.97 -7.19
C LYS A 32 -9.20 -9.69 -6.40
N ILE A 33 -9.36 -10.28 -5.22
CA ILE A 33 -10.56 -10.15 -4.40
C ILE A 33 -10.19 -9.60 -3.02
N LEU A 34 -10.83 -8.51 -2.62
CA LEU A 34 -10.67 -7.90 -1.30
C LEU A 34 -12.03 -7.66 -0.66
N SER A 35 -12.18 -8.06 0.61
CA SER A 35 -13.33 -7.71 1.43
C SER A 35 -12.83 -7.07 2.73
N MET A 36 -13.25 -5.83 3.00
CA MET A 36 -12.97 -5.05 4.20
C MET A 36 -14.26 -4.59 4.90
N MET A 37 -15.40 -5.20 4.61
CA MET A 37 -16.70 -4.84 5.18
C MET A 37 -16.66 -4.72 6.71
N ASN A 38 -17.35 -3.69 7.21
CA ASN A 38 -17.49 -3.40 8.63
C ASN A 38 -16.13 -3.18 9.36
N ASN A 39 -15.19 -2.52 8.68
CA ASN A 39 -14.01 -1.90 9.29
C ASN A 39 -14.22 -0.38 9.37
N GLU A 40 -13.57 0.29 10.32
CA GLU A 40 -13.66 1.76 10.49
C GLU A 40 -13.17 2.51 9.24
N ALA A 41 -12.16 1.97 8.56
CA ALA A 41 -11.60 2.53 7.33
C ALA A 41 -12.38 2.17 6.05
N ALA A 42 -13.46 1.39 6.18
CA ALA A 42 -14.33 0.95 5.09
C ALA A 42 -15.79 1.38 5.40
N PRO A 43 -16.10 2.68 5.29
CA PRO A 43 -17.43 3.20 5.56
C PRO A 43 -18.46 2.55 4.63
N SER A 44 -19.58 2.13 5.21
CA SER A 44 -20.69 1.46 4.55
C SER A 44 -21.97 1.60 5.39
N TYR A 45 -23.10 1.15 4.85
CA TYR A 45 -24.34 1.08 5.62
C TYR A 45 -24.19 0.32 6.95
N PHE A 46 -23.32 -0.70 7.01
CA PHE A 46 -23.09 -1.52 8.21
C PHE A 46 -22.51 -0.76 9.41
N ASN A 47 -21.75 0.31 9.17
CA ASN A 47 -21.08 1.10 10.21
C ASN A 47 -21.50 2.57 10.20
N GLY A 48 -22.65 2.88 9.60
CA GLY A 48 -23.22 4.23 9.57
C GLY A 48 -22.56 5.18 8.55
N GLY A 49 -21.79 4.65 7.61
CA GLY A 49 -21.21 5.44 6.52
C GLY A 49 -22.26 5.85 5.48
N SER A 50 -22.12 7.06 4.93
CA SER A 50 -22.92 7.54 3.81
C SER A 50 -22.53 6.86 2.49
N LEU A 51 -23.41 6.93 1.49
CA LEU A 51 -23.09 6.49 0.13
C LEU A 51 -21.84 7.19 -0.42
N THR A 52 -21.73 8.50 -0.21
CA THR A 52 -20.58 9.29 -0.67
C THR A 52 -19.28 8.85 -0.02
N GLN A 53 -19.29 8.50 1.27
CA GLN A 53 -18.11 7.96 1.97
C GLN A 53 -17.73 6.59 1.43
N TYR A 54 -18.71 5.71 1.17
CA TYR A 54 -18.47 4.42 0.56
C TYR A 54 -17.87 4.55 -0.85
N GLU A 55 -18.41 5.43 -1.68
CA GLU A 55 -17.89 5.71 -3.02
C GLU A 55 -16.44 6.22 -2.97
N ASP A 56 -16.14 7.13 -2.04
CA ASP A 56 -14.79 7.67 -1.86
C ASP A 56 -13.78 6.59 -1.46
N TYR A 57 -14.14 5.76 -0.46
CA TYR A 57 -13.38 4.58 -0.07
C TYR A 57 -13.13 3.63 -1.25
N ARG A 58 -14.18 3.31 -2.00
CA ARG A 58 -14.13 2.37 -3.12
C ARG A 58 -13.20 2.90 -4.22
N GLN A 59 -13.38 4.16 -4.63
CA GLN A 59 -12.52 4.82 -5.61
C GLN A 59 -11.06 4.83 -5.16
N TYR A 60 -10.81 5.10 -3.88
CA TYR A 60 -9.47 5.04 -3.32
C TYR A 60 -8.86 3.64 -3.46
N VAL A 61 -9.50 2.58 -2.95
CA VAL A 61 -8.95 1.21 -2.99
C VAL A 61 -8.67 0.76 -4.42
N ILE A 62 -9.60 0.99 -5.35
CA ILE A 62 -9.45 0.63 -6.76
C ILE A 62 -8.27 1.35 -7.41
N SER A 63 -8.07 2.63 -7.10
CA SER A 63 -6.93 3.39 -7.64
C SER A 63 -5.57 2.85 -7.18
N GLN A 64 -5.53 2.26 -5.97
CA GLN A 64 -4.30 1.79 -5.37
C GLN A 64 -3.98 0.33 -5.70
N ILE A 65 -4.97 -0.50 -6.04
CA ILE A 65 -4.78 -1.93 -6.37
C ILE A 65 -5.23 -2.20 -7.81
N PRO A 66 -4.38 -1.97 -8.83
CA PRO A 66 -4.78 -2.01 -10.23
C PRO A 66 -5.30 -3.35 -10.74
N CYS A 67 -4.95 -4.46 -10.08
CA CYS A 67 -5.36 -5.82 -10.46
C CYS A 67 -6.62 -6.31 -9.73
N LEU A 68 -7.25 -5.46 -8.90
CA LEU A 68 -8.43 -5.85 -8.14
C LEU A 68 -9.64 -6.00 -9.06
N GLU A 69 -10.32 -7.15 -8.95
CA GLU A 69 -11.48 -7.57 -9.73
C GLU A 69 -12.77 -7.46 -8.90
N ILE A 70 -12.73 -7.75 -7.59
CA ILE A 70 -13.89 -7.68 -6.68
C ILE A 70 -13.50 -6.94 -5.39
N LEU A 71 -14.33 -5.98 -4.98
CA LEU A 71 -14.22 -5.27 -3.71
C LEU A 71 -15.55 -5.32 -2.97
N ASP A 72 -15.55 -5.83 -1.73
CA ASP A 72 -16.72 -5.91 -0.85
C ASP A 72 -17.94 -6.54 -1.57
N ASP A 73 -17.72 -7.72 -2.15
CA ASP A 73 -18.71 -8.52 -2.87
C ASP A 73 -19.29 -7.87 -4.14
N THR A 74 -18.66 -6.79 -4.63
CA THR A 74 -19.06 -6.13 -5.88
C THR A 74 -17.92 -6.07 -6.89
N GLU A 75 -18.21 -6.38 -8.14
CA GLU A 75 -17.25 -6.37 -9.25
C GLU A 75 -16.72 -4.96 -9.49
N VAL A 76 -15.41 -4.85 -9.77
CA VAL A 76 -14.74 -3.62 -10.16
C VAL A 76 -14.87 -3.41 -11.67
N LEU A 77 -15.76 -2.52 -12.07
CA LEU A 77 -16.04 -2.19 -13.47
C LEU A 77 -14.95 -1.29 -14.08
N GLU A 78 -14.75 -1.35 -15.39
CA GLU A 78 -13.71 -0.51 -16.02
C GLU A 78 -14.04 1.00 -15.92
N LYS A 79 -15.32 1.38 -15.97
CA LYS A 79 -15.76 2.77 -15.81
C LYS A 79 -15.31 3.38 -14.47
N GLU A 80 -15.43 2.62 -13.38
CA GLU A 80 -15.01 3.07 -12.06
C GLU A 80 -13.49 3.05 -11.93
N ARG A 81 -12.80 2.13 -12.61
CA ARG A 81 -11.34 2.12 -12.66
C ARG A 81 -10.78 3.37 -13.35
N VAL A 82 -11.40 3.78 -14.47
CA VAL A 82 -11.05 5.04 -15.16
C VAL A 82 -11.26 6.22 -14.24
N GLN A 83 -12.39 6.28 -13.53
CA GLN A 83 -12.69 7.36 -12.60
C GLN A 83 -11.70 7.40 -11.43
N ALA A 84 -11.44 6.25 -10.81
CA ALA A 84 -10.54 6.12 -9.66
C ALA A 84 -9.12 6.61 -9.99
N ARG A 85 -8.61 6.29 -11.18
CA ARG A 85 -7.31 6.75 -11.66
C ARG A 85 -7.25 8.27 -11.92
N LYS A 86 -8.38 8.89 -12.25
CA LYS A 86 -8.47 10.35 -12.43
C LYS A 86 -8.52 11.07 -11.07
N THR A 87 -9.29 10.54 -10.14
CA THR A 87 -9.47 11.12 -8.79
C THR A 87 -8.23 10.94 -7.93
N TYR A 88 -7.65 9.74 -7.94
CA TYR A 88 -6.58 9.35 -7.03
C TYR A 88 -5.31 8.97 -7.79
N ARG A 89 -4.19 9.59 -7.40
CA ARG A 89 -2.87 9.19 -7.87
C ARG A 89 -2.43 7.91 -7.16
N LEU A 90 -1.92 6.95 -7.92
CA LEU A 90 -1.31 5.75 -7.35
C LEU A 90 -0.14 6.15 -6.46
N GLN A 91 -0.19 5.78 -5.18
CA GLN A 91 0.88 6.07 -4.24
C GLN A 91 2.10 5.22 -4.60
N GLN A 92 3.12 5.87 -5.15
CA GLN A 92 4.41 5.22 -5.35
C GLN A 92 5.06 5.05 -3.98
N SER A 93 5.32 3.80 -3.61
CA SER A 93 6.09 3.46 -2.41
C SER A 93 7.36 4.32 -2.41
N ARG A 94 7.62 5.06 -1.33
CA ARG A 94 8.83 5.88 -1.12
C ARG A 94 10.09 5.00 -1.07
N ARG A 95 10.47 4.40 -2.20
CA ARG A 95 11.71 3.60 -2.35
C ARG A 95 12.97 4.47 -2.20
N GLY A 96 12.85 5.79 -2.34
CA GLY A 96 14.00 6.71 -2.34
C GLY A 96 14.60 7.02 -0.97
N SER A 97 13.79 7.15 0.09
CA SER A 97 14.32 7.68 1.37
C SER A 97 15.07 6.64 2.20
N ARG A 98 14.73 5.35 2.09
CA ARG A 98 15.39 4.28 2.87
C ARG A 98 16.76 3.91 2.29
N ARG A 99 16.89 3.86 0.95
CA ARG A 99 18.19 3.62 0.28
C ARG A 99 19.20 4.73 0.57
N ARG A 100 18.78 6.01 0.56
CA ARG A 100 19.71 7.14 0.79
C ARG A 100 20.38 7.09 2.18
N ARG A 101 19.67 6.64 3.21
CA ARG A 101 20.22 6.53 4.59
C ARG A 101 21.23 5.39 4.73
N GLU A 102 20.97 4.24 4.11
CA GLU A 102 21.92 3.11 4.10
C GLU A 102 23.18 3.42 3.29
N ASP A 103 23.04 4.11 2.16
CA ASP A 103 24.18 4.46 1.29
C ASP A 103 25.09 5.53 1.93
N LEU A 104 24.52 6.50 2.66
CA LEU A 104 25.27 7.48 3.44
C LEU A 104 26.00 6.84 4.62
N SER A 105 25.36 5.88 5.31
CA SER A 105 25.99 5.12 6.41
C SER A 105 27.20 4.32 5.91
N LYS A 106 27.06 3.60 4.79
CA LYS A 106 28.16 2.83 4.17
C LYS A 106 29.33 3.72 3.70
N LYS A 107 29.05 4.93 3.21
CA LYS A 107 30.11 5.91 2.85
C LYS A 107 30.88 6.42 4.08
N HIS A 108 30.22 6.58 5.22
CA HIS A 108 30.88 7.02 6.44
C HIS A 108 31.81 5.95 7.03
N THR A 109 31.40 4.67 7.01
CA THR A 109 32.22 3.56 7.52
C THR A 109 33.45 3.28 6.66
N THR A 110 33.33 3.41 5.34
CA THR A 110 34.45 3.16 4.41
C THR A 110 35.53 4.25 4.47
N HIS A 111 35.18 5.49 4.82
CA HIS A 111 36.14 6.58 4.99
C HIS A 111 36.96 6.47 6.29
N LEU A 112 36.39 5.90 7.37
CA LEU A 112 37.10 5.70 8.63
C LEU A 112 38.16 4.57 8.53
N GLN A 113 37.84 3.47 7.85
CA GLN A 113 38.78 2.33 7.71
C GLN A 113 40.01 2.65 6.83
N LYS A 114 39.90 3.59 5.88
CA LYS A 114 41.05 4.02 5.07
C LYS A 114 42.03 4.93 5.82
N LYS A 115 41.61 5.60 6.89
CA LYS A 115 42.51 6.45 7.69
C LYS A 115 43.32 5.67 8.72
N THR A 116 42.85 4.50 9.16
CA THR A 116 43.54 3.68 10.17
C THR A 116 44.65 2.81 9.59
N ASN A 117 44.64 2.51 8.29
CA ASN A 117 45.63 1.63 7.66
C ASN A 117 46.89 2.34 7.12
N THR A 118 46.99 3.67 7.24
CA THR A 118 48.14 4.44 6.72
C THR A 118 49.21 4.70 7.78
N VAL A 119 49.00 4.29 9.04
CA VAL A 119 49.88 4.65 10.18
C VAL A 119 50.79 3.48 10.66
N SER A 120 50.80 2.33 9.97
CA SER A 120 51.64 1.17 10.38
C SER A 120 52.59 0.67 9.29
N ARG A 121 53.28 1.60 8.61
CA ARG A 121 54.46 1.28 7.79
C ARG A 121 55.59 2.25 8.10
N GLN A 122 56.24 2.07 9.25
CA GLN A 122 57.65 2.39 9.48
C GLN A 122 58.21 1.36 10.45
#